data_AF-A0A2S8FP53-F1
#
_entry.id   AF-A0A2S8FP53-F1
#
_cell.length_a   1.000
_cell.length_b   1.000
_cell.length_c   1.000
_cell.angle_alpha   90.00
_cell.angle_beta   90.00
_cell.angle_gamma   90.00
#
_symmetry.space_group_name_H-M   'P 1'
#
loop_
_entity.id
_entity.type
_entity.pdbx_description
1 polymer ?
#
loop_
_entity_poly.entity_id
_entity_poly.type
_entity_poly.pdbx_seq_one_letter_code
_entity_poly.pdbx_strand_id
1 'polypeptide(L)'
;MIRPALDPFQLTDEDLPDICLRMHLILDSIEFTRCEGRLIYRDIFDPIDTLYSDLLRKETNRLDDWRENIEKFGDYYELSRMTKIEVSQRAVTALAYMFERLRIKPGDT
;
A
#
# COMPACT_ATOMS: atom_id res chain seq x y z
N MET A 1 -8.29 12.11 8.36
CA MET A 1 -8.71 10.96 9.20
C MET A 1 -8.22 9.68 8.48
N ILE A 2 -8.01 8.56 9.17
CA ILE A 2 -7.36 7.39 8.53
C ILE A 2 -8.49 6.53 7.99
N ARG A 3 -8.48 6.20 6.68
CA ARG A 3 -9.52 5.38 6.05
C ARG A 3 -9.79 4.13 6.90
N PRO A 4 -11.05 3.66 6.99
CA PRO A 4 -11.39 2.47 7.77
C PRO A 4 -10.48 1.31 7.38
N ALA A 5 -10.12 0.47 8.35
CA ALA A 5 -9.33 -0.73 8.09
C ALA A 5 -10.00 -1.54 6.97
N LEU A 6 -9.21 -1.98 6.00
CA LEU A 6 -9.69 -2.90 4.98
C LEU A 6 -10.02 -4.22 5.67
N ASP A 7 -11.26 -4.71 5.53
CA ASP A 7 -11.61 -6.05 5.97
C ASP A 7 -11.17 -7.05 4.89
N PRO A 8 -10.14 -7.89 5.14
CA PRO A 8 -9.62 -8.83 4.15
C PRO A 8 -10.68 -9.84 3.68
N PHE A 9 -11.77 -10.05 4.42
CA PHE A 9 -12.87 -10.93 4.05
C PHE A 9 -13.93 -10.26 3.17
N GLN A 10 -13.84 -8.95 2.98
CA GLN A 10 -14.77 -8.16 2.16
C GLN A 10 -14.08 -7.40 1.03
N LEU A 11 -12.78 -7.65 0.81
CA LEU A 11 -12.03 -7.02 -0.27
C LEU A 11 -12.53 -7.44 -1.65
N THR A 12 -12.65 -6.45 -2.52
CA THR A 12 -13.05 -6.60 -3.91
C THR A 12 -11.97 -6.06 -4.85
N ASP A 13 -12.13 -6.33 -6.15
CA ASP A 13 -11.30 -5.77 -7.22
C ASP A 13 -11.26 -4.22 -7.19
N GLU A 14 -12.34 -3.58 -6.74
CA GLU A 14 -12.43 -2.11 -6.64
C GLU A 14 -11.51 -1.52 -5.55
N ASP A 15 -11.13 -2.33 -4.57
CA ASP A 15 -10.25 -1.91 -3.46
C ASP A 15 -8.77 -1.95 -3.84
N LEU A 16 -8.41 -2.53 -4.99
CA LEU A 16 -7.03 -2.73 -5.41
C LEU A 16 -6.20 -1.42 -5.47
N PRO A 17 -6.73 -0.28 -5.96
CA PRO A 17 -6.04 1.01 -5.88
C PRO A 17 -5.82 1.48 -4.44
N ASP A 18 -6.79 1.26 -3.54
CA ASP A 18 -6.69 1.65 -2.13
C ASP A 18 -5.65 0.80 -1.40
N ILE A 19 -5.64 -0.51 -1.65
CA ILE A 19 -4.63 -1.45 -1.14
C ILE A 19 -3.24 -1.03 -1.61
N CYS A 20 -3.07 -0.77 -2.92
CA CYS A 20 -1.80 -0.30 -3.49
C CYS A 20 -1.29 0.96 -2.79
N LEU A 21 -2.15 1.95 -2.61
CA LEU A 21 -1.81 3.20 -1.94
C LEU A 21 -1.42 2.99 -0.47
N ARG A 22 -2.16 2.16 0.27
CA ARG A 22 -1.86 1.85 1.67
C ARG A 22 -0.51 1.16 1.82
N MET A 23 -0.18 0.20 0.95
CA MET A 23 1.13 -0.47 0.98
C MET A 23 2.28 0.54 0.80
N HIS A 24 2.15 1.50 -0.11
CA HIS A 24 3.17 2.56 -0.27
C HIS A 24 3.26 3.48 0.94
N LEU A 25 2.13 3.86 1.55
CA LEU A 25 2.11 4.70 2.76
C LEU A 25 2.75 3.98 3.96
N ILE A 26 2.47 2.69 4.12
CA ILE A 26 3.06 1.84 5.18
C ILE A 26 4.56 1.73 4.96
N LEU A 27 4.98 1.41 3.73
CA LEU A 27 6.37 1.31 3.34
C LEU A 27 7.11 2.62 3.63
N ASP A 28 6.63 3.76 3.15
CA ASP A 28 7.30 5.04 3.36
C ASP A 28 7.27 5.50 4.83
N SER A 29 6.26 5.10 5.61
CA SER A 29 6.18 5.45 7.04
C SER A 29 7.08 4.58 7.90
N ILE A 30 7.11 3.26 7.67
CA ILE A 30 7.90 2.32 8.46
C ILE A 30 9.37 2.33 8.03
N GLU A 31 9.63 2.25 6.73
CA GLU A 31 11.00 2.15 6.22
C GLU A 31 11.76 3.45 6.40
N PHE A 32 11.12 4.62 6.34
CA PHE A 32 11.80 5.86 6.68
C PHE A 32 12.34 5.89 8.12
N THR A 33 11.59 5.33 9.08
CA THR A 33 12.05 5.20 10.46
C THR A 33 13.13 4.11 10.62
N ARG A 34 13.15 3.11 9.74
CA ARG A 34 14.09 1.97 9.78
C ARG A 34 15.35 2.17 8.92
N CYS A 35 15.34 3.13 7.99
CA CYS A 35 16.39 3.37 7.00
C CYS A 35 17.57 4.16 7.58
N GLU A 36 18.25 3.59 8.57
CA GLU A 36 19.70 3.73 8.71
C GLU A 36 20.34 2.42 8.21
N GLY A 37 20.52 2.32 6.89
CA GLY A 37 21.48 1.36 6.28
C GLY A 37 21.03 -0.10 6.07
N ARG A 38 19.74 -0.42 6.06
CA ARG A 38 19.26 -1.77 5.72
C ARG A 38 19.00 -1.94 4.22
N LEU A 39 19.40 -3.10 3.68
CA LEU A 39 19.06 -3.50 2.32
C LEU A 39 17.55 -3.77 2.22
N ILE A 40 16.91 -3.07 1.29
CA ILE A 40 15.49 -3.21 0.98
C ILE A 40 15.24 -4.61 0.39
N TYR A 41 14.28 -5.36 0.93
CA TYR A 41 13.91 -6.70 0.45
C TYR A 41 13.16 -6.61 -0.89
N ARG A 42 13.88 -6.67 -2.01
CA ARG A 42 13.31 -6.44 -3.36
C ARG A 42 12.06 -7.28 -3.65
N ASP A 43 12.01 -8.52 -3.16
CA ASP A 43 10.86 -9.43 -3.34
C ASP A 43 9.56 -8.91 -2.72
N ILE A 44 9.61 -7.94 -1.80
CA ILE A 44 8.44 -7.27 -1.22
C ILE A 44 8.15 -5.94 -1.92
N PHE A 45 9.17 -5.23 -2.40
CA PHE A 45 9.03 -3.86 -2.91
C PHE A 45 8.72 -3.82 -4.41
N ASP A 46 9.41 -4.64 -5.20
CA ASP A 46 9.23 -4.70 -6.66
C ASP A 46 7.77 -5.05 -7.04
N PRO A 47 7.06 -5.98 -6.35
CA PRO A 47 5.65 -6.24 -6.65
C PRO A 47 4.74 -5.05 -6.36
N ILE A 48 5.02 -4.23 -5.35
CA ILE A 48 4.20 -3.06 -5.00
C ILE A 48 4.31 -2.00 -6.09
N ASP A 49 5.54 -1.73 -6.56
CA ASP A 49 5.79 -0.80 -7.67
C ASP A 49 5.18 -1.32 -8.98
N THR A 50 5.23 -2.63 -9.19
CA THR A 50 4.60 -3.28 -10.35
C THR A 50 3.09 -3.12 -10.31
N LEU A 51 2.44 -3.40 -9.17
CA LEU A 51 1.01 -3.19 -8.99
C LEU A 51 0.61 -1.75 -9.31
N TYR A 52 1.37 -0.76 -8.83
CA TYR A 52 1.11 0.64 -9.14
C TYR A 52 1.23 0.91 -10.64
N SER A 53 2.28 0.41 -11.30
CA SER A 53 2.46 0.56 -12.75
C SER A 53 1.30 -0.02 -13.55
N ASP A 54 0.90 -1.24 -13.20
CA ASP A 54 -0.14 -1.98 -13.90
C ASP A 54 -1.51 -1.32 -13.72
N LEU A 55 -1.80 -0.79 -12.52
CA LEU A 55 -3.01 0.00 -12.25
C LEU A 55 -3.04 1.27 -13.10
N LEU A 56 -1.91 1.98 -13.25
CA LEU A 56 -1.83 3.18 -14.09
C LEU A 56 -2.05 2.86 -15.57
N ARG A 57 -1.51 1.74 -16.04
CA ARG A 57 -1.66 1.27 -17.43
C ARG A 57 -3.01 0.56 -17.68
N LYS A 58 -3.77 0.27 -16.61
CA LYS A 58 -5.00 -0.53 -16.63
C LYS A 58 -4.75 -1.96 -17.15
N GLU A 59 -3.58 -2.49 -16.86
CA GLU A 59 -3.16 -3.85 -17.20
C GLU A 59 -3.60 -4.86 -16.12
N THR A 60 -3.95 -4.37 -14.92
CA THR A 60 -4.53 -5.17 -13.84
C THR A 60 -5.80 -4.53 -13.28
N ASN A 61 -6.74 -5.38 -12.89
CA ASN A 61 -7.93 -5.00 -12.13
C ASN A 61 -8.43 -6.11 -11.19
N ARG A 62 -7.70 -7.23 -11.07
CA ARG A 62 -8.16 -8.39 -10.29
C ARG A 62 -7.35 -8.50 -9.01
N LEU A 63 -8.03 -8.49 -7.87
CA LEU A 63 -7.41 -8.62 -6.55
C LEU A 63 -6.70 -9.97 -6.39
N ASP A 64 -7.29 -11.05 -6.91
CA ASP A 64 -6.75 -12.40 -6.79
C ASP A 64 -5.35 -12.55 -7.40
N ASP A 65 -5.06 -11.82 -8.49
CA ASP A 65 -3.75 -11.86 -9.16
C ASP A 65 -2.64 -11.26 -8.27
N TRP A 66 -3.02 -10.48 -7.25
CA TRP A 66 -2.13 -9.78 -6.33
C TRP A 66 -2.20 -10.28 -4.89
N ARG A 67 -3.10 -11.23 -4.59
CA ARG A 67 -3.40 -11.70 -3.23
C ARG A 67 -2.15 -12.20 -2.51
N GLU A 68 -1.36 -13.04 -3.16
CA GLU A 68 -0.11 -13.57 -2.59
C GLU A 68 0.89 -12.46 -2.24
N ASN A 69 1.01 -11.43 -3.08
CA ASN A 69 1.91 -10.31 -2.84
C ASN A 69 1.43 -9.43 -1.67
N ILE A 70 0.11 -9.20 -1.57
CA ILE A 70 -0.51 -8.46 -0.47
C ILE A 70 -0.34 -9.22 0.85
N GLU A 71 -0.52 -10.53 0.86
CA GLU A 71 -0.31 -11.38 2.04
C GLU A 71 1.15 -11.38 2.48
N LYS A 72 2.10 -11.59 1.55
CA LYS A 72 3.54 -11.49 1.84
C LYS A 72 3.96 -10.14 2.42
N PHE A 73 3.41 -9.05 1.87
CA PHE A 73 3.64 -7.71 2.40
C PHE A 73 3.12 -7.59 3.84
N GLY A 74 1.89 -8.05 4.08
CA GLY A 74 1.28 -8.05 5.40
C GLY A 74 2.09 -8.83 6.43
N ASP A 75 2.58 -10.02 6.06
CA ASP A 75 3.40 -10.87 6.91
C ASP A 75 4.78 -10.24 7.19
N TYR A 76 5.43 -9.66 6.18
CA TYR A 76 6.74 -9.01 6.32
C TYR A 76 6.70 -7.85 7.33
N TYR A 77 5.62 -7.08 7.34
CA TYR A 77 5.42 -5.98 8.30
C TYR A 77 4.67 -6.40 9.57
N GLU A 78 4.35 -7.68 9.73
CA GLU A 78 3.57 -8.23 10.84
C GLU A 78 2.23 -7.49 11.07
N LEU A 79 1.56 -7.07 9.99
CA LEU A 79 0.37 -6.22 10.05
C LEU A 79 -0.79 -6.85 10.83
N SER A 80 -0.90 -8.17 10.81
CA SER A 80 -1.91 -8.92 11.59
C SER A 80 -1.77 -8.75 13.11
N ARG A 81 -0.59 -8.33 13.59
CA ARG A 81 -0.31 -8.04 15.00
C ARG A 81 -0.46 -6.56 15.33
N MET A 82 -0.62 -5.70 14.34
CA MET A 82 -0.74 -4.26 14.51
C MET A 82 -2.20 -3.85 14.66
N THR A 83 -2.54 -3.22 15.78
CA THR A 83 -3.87 -2.63 16.01
C THR A 83 -4.05 -1.28 15.32
N LYS A 84 -2.94 -0.60 14.98
CA LYS A 84 -2.92 0.67 14.26
C LYS A 84 -1.60 0.82 13.51
N ILE A 85 -1.67 1.29 12.27
CA ILE A 85 -0.49 1.73 11.51
C ILE A 85 -0.52 3.24 11.44
N GLU A 86 0.47 3.89 12.04
CA GLU A 86 0.59 5.35 11.97
C GLU A 86 1.27 5.76 10.67
N VAL A 87 0.51 6.40 9.80
CA VAL A 87 1.02 6.96 8.55
C VAL A 87 1.52 8.37 8.84
N SER A 88 2.78 8.64 8.49
CA SER A 88 3.36 9.96 8.71
C SER A 88 2.78 11.00 7.74
N GLN A 89 2.60 12.25 8.18
CA GLN A 89 2.20 13.34 7.29
C GLN A 89 3.19 13.53 6.13
N ARG A 90 4.48 13.24 6.36
CA ARG A 90 5.52 13.22 5.34
C ARG A 90 5.19 12.22 4.24
N ALA A 91 4.79 11.01 4.59
CA ALA A 91 4.41 9.96 3.64
C ALA A 91 3.20 10.36 2.80
N VAL A 92 2.18 10.95 3.43
CA VAL A 92 1.01 11.47 2.71
C VAL A 92 1.43 12.54 1.69
N THR A 93 2.27 13.49 2.09
CA THR A 93 2.75 14.55 1.19
C THR A 93 3.64 13.99 0.08
N ALA A 94 4.56 13.08 0.40
CA ALA A 94 5.48 12.47 -0.56
C ALA A 94 4.74 11.66 -1.63
N LEU A 95 3.61 11.04 -1.25
CA LEU A 95 2.81 10.19 -2.12
C LEU A 95 1.53 10.87 -2.64
N ALA A 96 1.35 12.17 -2.44
CA ALA A 96 0.16 12.92 -2.87
C ALA A 96 -0.16 12.72 -4.37
N TYR A 97 0.87 12.62 -5.20
CA TYR A 97 0.73 12.36 -6.64
C TYR A 97 0.07 11.01 -6.95
N MET A 98 0.23 10.00 -6.09
CA MET A 98 -0.39 8.68 -6.28
C MET A 98 -1.90 8.74 -6.07
N PHE A 99 -2.36 9.51 -5.08
CA PHE A 99 -3.79 9.73 -4.84
C PHE A 99 -4.45 10.29 -6.10
N GLU A 100 -3.85 11.32 -6.70
CA GLU A 100 -4.35 11.93 -7.93
C GLU A 100 -4.37 10.95 -9.10
N ARG A 101 -3.28 10.21 -9.31
CA ARG A 101 -3.15 9.29 -10.44
C ARG A 101 -4.06 8.07 -10.35
N LEU A 102 -4.27 7.54 -9.15
CA LEU A 102 -5.21 6.45 -8.90
C LEU A 102 -6.66 6.94 -8.77
N ARG A 103 -6.91 8.26 -8.93
CA ARG A 103 -8.23 8.90 -8.79
C ARG A 103 -8.86 8.67 -7.41
N ILE A 104 -8.04 8.55 -6.38
CA ILE A 104 -8.44 8.40 -4.99
C ILE A 104 -8.53 9.81 -4.39
N LYS A 105 -9.70 10.20 -3.88
CA LYS A 105 -9.86 11.52 -3.24
C LYS A 105 -9.08 11.57 -1.93
N PRO A 106 -8.24 12.60 -1.70
CA PRO A 106 -7.54 12.79 -0.43
C PRO A 106 -8.45 13.20 0.73
N GLY A 107 -9.77 13.34 0.51
CA GLY A 107 -10.75 13.81 1.50
C GLY A 107 -11.66 12.73 2.10
N ASP A 108 -11.56 11.48 1.65
CA ASP A 108 -12.16 10.32 2.36
C ASP A 108 -11.23 9.81 3.48
N THR A 109 -10.21 10.62 3.80
CA THR A 109 -9.36 10.49 4.98
C THR A 109 -10.13 11.00 6.18
#